data_AF-A0AAD5UCV7-F1
#
_entry.id   AF-A0AAD5UCV7-F1
#
_cell.length_a   1.000
_cell.length_b   1.000
_cell.length_c   1.000
_cell.angle_alpha   90.00
_cell.angle_beta   90.00
_cell.angle_gamma   90.00
#
_symmetry.space_group_name_H-M   'P 1'
#
loop_
_entity.id
_entity.type
_entity.pdbx_description
1 polymer ?
#
loop_
_entity_poly.entity_id
_entity_poly.type
_entity_poly.pdbx_seq_one_letter_code
_entity_poly.pdbx_strand_id
1 'polypeptide(L)'
;MVKKLRYYARFIVVCLLLNKSAMIKKLMEQLAQYVEDYNAQFKPSDYAEWNVVLSEISTFLEAEKKLAPVDMEGNPLTCIGRLKYEYAKNDNTQRLKLQEAILVGNYQNQIKFSELTLDMYRMLQSLEREPSLSGGFTKPVPQQAPPADQTTSGVGMTSIEKEPEEDAKSKRSNPRKHLLYRPTFAQLALYVATCFKDITENNCLLIYISADGSKRQVKEGSPNEYVGGIATAVNYTRKAPEKIDADQSALIHTFHPQDLIPFTRKPMFLIVDSNNSTAFKEFNKVFNQPFVCLMSPVEYPTSIKDTTQIGSLFSLFLHCPVKAFAFISDLTQIQKEVWETSITKIEQIEQFISDLIEQDQTLGKKLLT
;
A
#
# COMPACT_ATOMS: atom_id res chain seq x y z
N MET A 1 -13.69 -1.42 -29.83
CA MET A 1 -12.44 -0.76 -29.39
C MET A 1 -12.38 -0.49 -27.89
N VAL A 2 -13.44 0.03 -27.26
CA VAL A 2 -13.48 0.35 -25.80
C VAL A 2 -12.98 -0.78 -24.88
N LYS A 3 -13.36 -2.04 -25.12
CA LYS A 3 -12.86 -3.20 -24.34
C LYS A 3 -11.33 -3.32 -24.37
N LYS A 4 -10.71 -3.00 -25.52
CA LYS A 4 -9.27 -3.03 -25.72
C LYS A 4 -8.59 -1.89 -24.94
N LEU A 5 -9.11 -0.67 -25.00
CA LEU A 5 -8.60 0.47 -24.21
C LEU A 5 -8.64 0.14 -22.70
N ARG A 6 -9.78 -0.40 -22.24
CA ARG A 6 -10.00 -0.86 -20.87
C ARG A 6 -9.04 -1.98 -20.43
N TYR A 7 -8.68 -2.89 -21.34
CA TYR A 7 -7.68 -3.93 -21.10
C TYR A 7 -6.30 -3.31 -20.91
N TYR A 8 -5.88 -2.41 -21.80
CA TYR A 8 -4.58 -1.75 -21.74
C TYR A 8 -4.42 -0.92 -20.46
N ALA A 9 -5.42 -0.11 -20.10
CA ALA A 9 -5.39 0.66 -18.85
C ALA A 9 -5.22 -0.24 -17.63
N ARG A 10 -5.98 -1.35 -17.54
CA ARG A 10 -5.82 -2.34 -16.45
C ARG A 10 -4.45 -3.02 -16.47
N PHE A 11 -3.94 -3.34 -17.66
CA PHE A 11 -2.66 -4.01 -17.78
C PHE A 11 -1.49 -3.10 -17.38
N ILE A 12 -1.60 -1.78 -17.66
CA ILE A 12 -0.66 -0.78 -17.16
C ILE A 12 -0.65 -0.76 -15.63
N VAL A 13 -1.81 -0.81 -14.96
CA VAL A 13 -1.87 -0.93 -13.49
C VAL A 13 -1.13 -2.18 -13.01
N VAL A 14 -1.33 -3.34 -13.64
CA VAL A 14 -0.60 -4.57 -13.28
C VAL A 14 0.92 -4.39 -13.46
N CYS A 15 1.36 -3.82 -14.58
CA CYS A 15 2.77 -3.55 -14.81
C CYS A 15 3.37 -2.56 -13.80
N LEU A 16 2.60 -1.55 -13.39
CA LEU A 16 2.96 -0.61 -12.32
C LEU A 16 3.18 -1.35 -11.01
N LEU A 17 2.24 -2.21 -10.60
CA LEU A 17 2.34 -2.99 -9.36
C LEU A 17 3.51 -4.00 -9.38
N LEU A 18 3.91 -4.46 -10.56
CA LEU A 18 5.04 -5.37 -10.77
C LEU A 18 6.37 -4.66 -11.04
N ASN A 19 6.43 -3.32 -10.95
CA ASN A 19 7.62 -2.50 -11.23
C ASN A 19 8.22 -2.76 -12.63
N LYS A 20 7.37 -2.98 -13.65
CA LYS A 20 7.78 -3.25 -15.04
C LYS A 20 7.77 -1.99 -15.90
N SER A 21 8.59 -0.99 -15.55
CA SER A 21 8.59 0.34 -16.17
C SER A 21 8.77 0.36 -17.69
N ALA A 22 9.63 -0.52 -18.23
CA ALA A 22 9.81 -0.64 -19.68
C ALA A 22 8.52 -1.09 -20.40
N MET A 23 7.77 -2.01 -19.78
CA MET A 23 6.49 -2.48 -20.33
C MET A 23 5.43 -1.39 -20.25
N ILE A 24 5.40 -0.63 -19.14
CA ILE A 24 4.48 0.51 -18.97
C ILE A 24 4.66 1.51 -20.11
N LYS A 25 5.90 1.90 -20.43
CA LYS A 25 6.18 2.84 -21.53
C LYS A 25 5.63 2.35 -22.87
N LYS A 26 5.89 1.08 -23.21
CA LYS A 26 5.37 0.47 -24.43
C LYS A 26 3.83 0.42 -24.45
N LEU A 27 3.21 0.07 -23.33
CA LEU A 27 1.76 0.00 -23.21
C LEU A 27 1.11 1.38 -23.31
N MET A 28 1.76 2.42 -22.79
CA MET A 28 1.31 3.81 -22.89
C MET A 28 1.31 4.31 -24.33
N GLU A 29 2.39 4.07 -25.07
CA GLU A 29 2.48 4.41 -26.51
C GLU A 29 1.36 3.71 -27.31
N GLN A 30 1.14 2.41 -27.04
CA GLN A 30 0.07 1.65 -27.70
C GLN A 30 -1.33 2.13 -27.29
N LEU A 31 -1.56 2.44 -26.02
CA LEU A 31 -2.85 2.94 -25.54
C LEU A 31 -3.18 4.29 -26.20
N ALA A 32 -2.21 5.21 -26.27
CA ALA A 32 -2.38 6.49 -26.94
C ALA A 32 -2.79 6.32 -28.41
N GLN A 33 -2.09 5.44 -29.14
CA GLN A 33 -2.47 5.14 -30.53
C GLN A 33 -3.90 4.61 -30.65
N TYR A 34 -4.30 3.68 -29.78
CA TYR A 34 -5.66 3.13 -29.83
C TYR A 34 -6.74 4.16 -29.44
N VAL A 35 -6.43 5.14 -28.59
CA VAL A 35 -7.35 6.23 -28.24
C VAL A 35 -7.56 7.13 -29.47
N GLU A 36 -6.50 7.45 -30.21
CA GLU A 36 -6.59 8.21 -31.46
C GLU A 36 -7.35 7.44 -32.55
N ASP A 37 -7.05 6.15 -32.75
CA ASP A 37 -7.79 5.31 -33.70
C ASP A 37 -9.29 5.24 -33.36
N TYR A 38 -9.62 5.12 -32.06
CA TYR A 38 -10.99 5.10 -31.57
C TYR A 38 -11.70 6.44 -31.84
N ASN A 39 -11.02 7.57 -31.67
CA ASN A 39 -11.55 8.88 -31.99
C ASN A 39 -11.78 9.08 -33.49
N ALA A 40 -10.77 8.74 -34.30
CA ALA A 40 -10.82 8.87 -35.75
C ALA A 40 -11.97 8.06 -36.36
N GLN A 41 -12.21 6.85 -35.86
CA GLN A 41 -13.24 5.96 -36.39
C GLN A 41 -14.65 6.28 -35.87
N PHE A 42 -14.80 6.68 -34.60
CA PHE A 42 -16.12 6.75 -33.95
C PHE A 42 -16.54 8.12 -33.45
N LYS A 43 -15.63 9.11 -33.37
CA LYS A 43 -15.85 10.45 -32.77
C LYS A 43 -16.69 10.39 -31.48
N PRO A 44 -16.26 9.60 -30.49
CA PRO A 44 -17.10 9.24 -29.37
C PRO A 44 -17.12 10.37 -28.33
N SER A 45 -18.22 10.48 -27.58
CA SER A 45 -18.36 11.51 -26.53
C SER A 45 -17.37 11.32 -25.37
N ASP A 46 -16.86 10.11 -25.16
CA ASP A 46 -15.93 9.76 -24.08
C ASP A 46 -14.45 9.97 -24.46
N TYR A 47 -14.13 10.52 -25.64
CA TYR A 47 -12.75 10.78 -26.07
C TYR A 47 -11.98 11.68 -25.08
N ALA A 48 -12.64 12.71 -24.54
CA ALA A 48 -12.02 13.59 -23.54
C ALA A 48 -11.66 12.81 -22.26
N GLU A 49 -12.50 11.87 -21.83
CA GLU A 49 -12.24 11.03 -20.65
C GLU A 49 -11.02 10.13 -20.86
N TRP A 50 -10.84 9.57 -22.06
CA TRP A 50 -9.66 8.77 -22.38
C TRP A 50 -8.36 9.58 -22.37
N ASN A 51 -8.41 10.85 -22.79
CA ASN A 51 -7.27 11.76 -22.67
C ASN A 51 -6.94 12.08 -21.21
N VAL A 52 -7.96 12.24 -20.35
CA VAL A 52 -7.77 12.36 -18.91
C VAL A 52 -7.07 11.12 -18.36
N VAL A 53 -7.47 9.91 -18.77
CA VAL A 53 -6.78 8.66 -18.34
C VAL A 53 -5.31 8.65 -18.76
N LEU A 54 -4.98 9.01 -20.00
CA LEU A 54 -3.59 9.09 -20.47
C LEU A 54 -2.77 10.13 -19.69
N SER A 55 -3.38 11.28 -19.39
CA SER A 55 -2.76 12.33 -18.57
C SER A 55 -2.54 11.85 -17.15
N GLU A 56 -3.52 11.23 -16.50
CA GLU A 56 -3.39 10.69 -15.15
C GLU A 56 -2.24 9.70 -15.04
N ILE A 57 -2.10 8.77 -16.00
CA ILE A 57 -0.98 7.80 -16.01
C ILE A 57 0.36 8.53 -16.14
N SER A 58 0.48 9.44 -17.10
CA SER A 58 1.72 10.18 -17.34
C SER A 58 2.12 10.99 -16.11
N THR A 59 1.18 11.75 -15.55
CA THR A 59 1.39 12.56 -14.34
C THR A 59 1.76 11.70 -13.13
N PHE A 60 1.14 10.53 -12.96
CA PHE A 60 1.48 9.59 -11.89
C PHE A 60 2.94 9.08 -12.02
N LEU A 61 3.34 8.63 -13.21
CA LEU A 61 4.68 8.11 -13.47
C LEU A 61 5.76 9.20 -13.34
N GLU A 62 5.46 10.42 -13.81
CA GLU A 62 6.36 11.56 -13.65
C GLU A 62 6.55 11.95 -12.19
N ALA A 63 5.48 11.96 -11.39
CA ALA A 63 5.57 12.26 -9.97
C ALA A 63 6.38 11.21 -9.21
N GLU A 64 6.23 9.93 -9.54
CA GLU A 64 7.04 8.84 -8.96
C GLU A 64 8.53 9.02 -9.29
N LYS A 65 8.84 9.34 -10.56
CA LYS A 65 10.20 9.55 -11.06
C LYS A 65 10.86 10.79 -10.45
N LYS A 66 10.14 11.91 -10.32
CA LYS A 66 10.66 13.18 -9.76
C LYS A 66 11.21 13.06 -8.35
N LEU A 67 10.74 12.06 -7.62
CA LEU A 67 11.16 11.82 -6.24
C LEU A 67 12.42 10.96 -6.16
N ALA A 68 12.87 10.37 -7.26
CA ALA A 68 14.07 9.54 -7.31
C ALA A 68 15.25 10.36 -7.86
N PRO A 69 16.42 10.36 -7.19
CA PRO A 69 17.61 10.95 -7.75
C PRO A 69 18.06 10.18 -9.00
N VAL A 70 18.86 10.84 -9.83
CA VAL A 70 19.55 10.22 -10.98
C VAL A 70 21.04 10.04 -10.70
N ASP A 71 21.67 9.13 -11.42
CA ASP A 71 23.12 9.01 -11.42
C ASP A 71 23.81 10.10 -12.26
N MET A 72 25.14 10.01 -12.38
CA MET A 72 25.94 10.94 -13.18
C MET A 72 25.64 10.86 -14.68
N GLU A 73 25.03 9.77 -15.14
CA GLU A 73 24.64 9.52 -16.53
C GLU A 73 23.16 9.88 -16.79
N GLY A 74 22.42 10.28 -15.76
CA GLY A 74 21.00 10.61 -15.83
C GLY A 74 20.06 9.40 -15.72
N ASN A 75 20.56 8.22 -15.36
CA ASN A 75 19.73 7.05 -15.10
C ASN A 75 19.06 7.17 -13.72
N PRO A 76 17.76 6.85 -13.58
CA PRO A 76 17.09 6.85 -12.29
C PRO A 76 17.69 5.85 -11.30
N LEU A 77 18.02 6.31 -10.11
CA LEU A 77 18.45 5.46 -9.00
C LEU A 77 17.23 4.84 -8.32
N THR A 78 17.13 3.52 -8.38
CA THR A 78 15.99 2.78 -7.84
C THR A 78 16.30 2.14 -6.50
N CYS A 79 15.28 1.96 -5.68
CA CYS A 79 15.33 1.22 -4.43
C CYS A 79 14.02 0.42 -4.33
N ILE A 80 14.12 -0.88 -4.05
CA ILE A 80 12.94 -1.75 -3.95
C ILE A 80 12.44 -1.70 -2.50
N GLY A 81 11.35 -0.96 -2.26
CA GLY A 81 10.66 -0.96 -0.97
C GLY A 81 9.68 -2.12 -0.87
N ARG A 82 10.16 -3.35 -0.65
CA ARG A 82 9.36 -4.57 -0.47
C ARG A 82 9.78 -5.33 0.79
N LEU A 83 8.88 -6.15 1.33
CA LEU A 83 9.16 -7.00 2.48
C LEU A 83 10.19 -8.08 2.11
N LYS A 84 11.39 -7.97 2.68
CA LYS A 84 12.44 -8.98 2.52
C LYS A 84 12.09 -10.26 3.29
N TYR A 85 12.60 -11.38 2.80
CA TYR A 85 12.39 -12.70 3.37
C TYR A 85 13.18 -12.91 4.69
N GLU A 86 14.32 -12.25 4.83
CA GLU A 86 15.38 -12.59 5.80
C GLU A 86 15.10 -12.18 7.26
N TYR A 87 14.20 -11.22 7.52
CA TYR A 87 13.83 -10.78 8.87
C TYR A 87 13.05 -11.84 9.69
N ALA A 88 12.82 -12.99 9.09
CA ALA A 88 12.08 -14.09 9.67
C ALA A 88 13.02 -15.13 10.29
N LYS A 89 13.62 -14.85 11.46
CA LYS A 89 14.28 -15.92 12.22
C LYS A 89 13.26 -17.03 12.49
N ASN A 90 13.62 -18.28 12.17
CA ASN A 90 12.83 -19.47 12.48
C ASN A 90 12.86 -19.70 13.99
N ASP A 91 12.05 -18.92 14.68
CA ASP A 91 11.91 -19.00 16.11
C ASP A 91 10.54 -19.61 16.41
N ASN A 92 10.51 -20.68 17.20
CA ASN A 92 9.29 -21.44 17.53
C ASN A 92 8.30 -20.66 18.42
N THR A 93 8.48 -19.34 18.53
CA THR A 93 7.60 -18.42 19.25
C THR A 93 6.39 -18.04 18.38
N GLN A 94 5.19 -18.06 18.95
CA GLN A 94 3.98 -17.60 18.26
C GLN A 94 4.08 -16.08 18.01
N ARG A 95 4.63 -15.69 16.86
CA ARG A 95 4.73 -14.29 16.44
C ARG A 95 3.47 -13.87 15.68
N LEU A 96 3.03 -12.63 15.92
CA LEU A 96 1.95 -12.03 15.14
C LEU A 96 2.34 -11.95 13.66
N LYS A 97 1.40 -12.27 12.77
CA LYS A 97 1.57 -12.16 11.32
C LYS A 97 0.60 -11.14 10.76
N LEU A 98 1.07 -10.31 9.84
CA LEU A 98 0.18 -9.44 9.09
C LEU A 98 -0.65 -10.27 8.12
N GLN A 99 -1.97 -10.26 8.28
CA GLN A 99 -2.89 -11.03 7.44
C GLN A 99 -3.69 -10.13 6.49
N GLU A 100 -4.30 -9.08 7.03
CA GLU A 100 -5.16 -8.15 6.30
C GLU A 100 -4.58 -6.74 6.38
N ALA A 101 -4.64 -5.99 5.28
CA ALA A 101 -4.24 -4.60 5.19
C ALA A 101 -5.32 -3.78 4.46
N ILE A 102 -5.77 -2.69 5.07
CA ILE A 102 -6.67 -1.71 4.45
C ILE A 102 -5.85 -0.46 4.16
N LEU A 103 -5.76 -0.07 2.89
CA LEU A 103 -5.02 1.12 2.45
C LEU A 103 -6.03 2.16 1.94
N VAL A 104 -6.11 3.30 2.62
CA VAL A 104 -7.06 4.36 2.32
C VAL A 104 -6.32 5.58 1.78
N GLY A 105 -6.75 6.08 0.62
CA GLY A 105 -6.34 7.37 0.08
C GLY A 105 -7.54 8.29 -0.08
N ASN A 106 -7.60 9.38 0.69
CA ASN A 106 -8.72 10.32 0.71
C ASN A 106 -8.31 11.81 0.74
N TYR A 107 -7.04 12.14 0.52
CA TYR A 107 -6.66 13.52 0.19
C TYR A 107 -7.32 13.98 -1.11
N GLN A 108 -7.85 15.20 -1.13
CA GLN A 108 -8.65 15.67 -2.29
C GLN A 108 -7.81 15.93 -3.54
N ASN A 109 -6.59 16.46 -3.37
CA ASN A 109 -5.77 16.99 -4.46
C ASN A 109 -4.51 16.14 -4.74
N GLN A 110 -4.52 14.87 -4.31
CA GLN A 110 -3.41 13.97 -4.54
C GLN A 110 -3.47 13.35 -5.93
N ILE A 111 -2.32 13.27 -6.62
CA ILE A 111 -2.19 12.59 -7.91
C ILE A 111 -2.60 11.14 -7.76
N LYS A 112 -3.39 10.67 -8.72
CA LYS A 112 -3.86 9.29 -8.80
C LYS A 112 -3.84 8.77 -10.23
N PHE A 113 -3.85 7.46 -10.33
CA PHE A 113 -4.19 6.76 -11.56
C PHE A 113 -5.06 5.54 -11.19
N SER A 114 -6.22 5.37 -11.84
CA SER A 114 -7.12 4.24 -11.60
C SER A 114 -7.50 4.09 -10.11
N GLU A 115 -7.83 5.20 -9.44
CA GLU A 115 -8.17 5.25 -8.01
C GLU A 115 -7.01 4.84 -7.06
N LEU A 116 -5.80 4.69 -7.58
CA LEU A 116 -4.60 4.45 -6.78
C LEU A 116 -3.82 5.76 -6.64
N THR A 117 -3.66 6.25 -5.41
CA THR A 117 -2.78 7.40 -5.15
C THR A 117 -1.33 6.95 -4.99
N LEU A 118 -0.38 7.90 -5.04
CA LEU A 118 1.04 7.60 -4.84
C LEU A 118 1.31 6.97 -3.46
N ASP A 119 0.66 7.47 -2.42
CA ASP A 119 0.84 6.94 -1.07
C ASP A 119 0.26 5.53 -0.91
N MET A 120 -0.93 5.28 -1.49
CA MET A 120 -1.48 3.92 -1.55
C MET A 120 -0.54 2.97 -2.31
N TYR A 121 0.03 3.41 -3.43
CA TYR A 121 0.99 2.63 -4.22
C TYR A 121 2.26 2.30 -3.41
N ARG A 122 2.84 3.30 -2.72
CA ARG A 122 4.01 3.14 -1.86
C ARG A 122 3.75 2.11 -0.75
N MET A 123 2.66 2.28 0.00
CA MET A 123 2.30 1.35 1.07
C MET A 123 1.97 -0.05 0.52
N LEU A 124 1.35 -0.14 -0.66
CA LEU A 124 1.13 -1.43 -1.31
C LEU A 124 2.45 -2.13 -1.62
N GLN A 125 3.44 -1.42 -2.20
CA GLN A 125 4.76 -1.98 -2.47
C GLN A 125 5.46 -2.40 -1.17
N SER A 126 5.41 -1.56 -0.13
CA SER A 126 6.02 -1.86 1.19
C SER A 126 5.44 -3.09 1.87
N LEU A 127 4.22 -3.49 1.52
CA LEU A 127 3.54 -4.66 2.06
C LEU A 127 3.60 -5.88 1.13
N GLU A 128 4.31 -5.77 0.01
CA GLU A 128 4.52 -6.85 -0.94
C GLU A 128 5.82 -7.57 -0.61
N ARG A 129 5.79 -8.91 -0.54
CA ARG A 129 6.99 -9.73 -0.36
C ARG A 129 7.79 -9.76 -1.66
N GLU A 130 9.11 -9.77 -1.53
CA GLU A 130 9.96 -10.01 -2.69
C GLU A 130 9.71 -11.40 -3.28
N PRO A 131 9.59 -11.55 -4.62
CA PRO A 131 9.48 -12.84 -5.24
C PRO A 131 10.72 -13.68 -4.92
N SER A 132 10.55 -14.83 -4.27
CA SER A 132 11.65 -15.76 -4.05
C SER A 132 12.10 -16.32 -5.41
N LEU A 133 13.37 -16.13 -5.76
CA LEU A 133 13.98 -16.66 -6.99
C LEU A 133 14.04 -18.21 -7.00
N SER A 134 13.65 -18.88 -5.91
CA SER A 134 13.62 -20.34 -5.76
C SER A 134 12.42 -21.03 -6.42
N GLY A 135 11.47 -20.28 -6.98
CA GLY A 135 10.43 -20.83 -7.86
C GLY A 135 11.00 -21.14 -9.24
N GLY A 136 11.86 -22.16 -9.32
CA GLY A 136 12.54 -22.56 -10.55
C GLY A 136 11.57 -22.75 -11.70
N PHE A 137 11.82 -22.01 -12.79
CA PHE A 137 11.48 -22.50 -14.12
C PHE A 137 12.21 -23.82 -14.29
N THR A 138 11.50 -24.95 -14.18
CA THR A 138 12.02 -26.24 -14.60
C THR A 138 12.43 -26.10 -16.07
N LYS A 139 13.75 -26.09 -16.33
CA LYS A 139 14.28 -26.21 -17.67
C LYS A 139 13.65 -27.46 -18.32
N PRO A 140 13.14 -27.39 -19.55
CA PRO A 140 12.70 -28.60 -20.23
C PRO A 140 13.94 -29.47 -20.47
N VAL A 141 14.01 -30.62 -19.80
CA VAL A 141 15.01 -31.65 -20.07
C VAL A 141 14.76 -32.18 -21.49
N PRO A 142 15.77 -32.30 -22.36
CA PRO A 142 15.58 -32.87 -23.69
C PRO A 142 15.22 -34.35 -23.57
N GLN A 143 14.04 -34.72 -24.08
CA GLN A 143 13.64 -36.13 -24.20
C GLN A 143 14.56 -36.84 -25.19
N GLN A 144 15.44 -37.72 -24.70
CA GLN A 144 16.03 -38.78 -25.50
C GLN A 144 14.97 -39.86 -25.73
N ALA A 145 14.77 -40.23 -26.99
CA ALA A 145 13.80 -41.24 -27.41
C ALA A 145 14.19 -42.64 -26.87
N PRO A 146 13.24 -43.43 -26.34
CA PRO A 146 13.48 -44.84 -26.04
C PRO A 146 13.27 -45.71 -27.29
N PRO A 147 13.96 -46.85 -27.41
CA PRO A 147 13.79 -47.80 -28.51
C PRO A 147 12.54 -48.67 -28.33
N ALA A 148 12.03 -49.18 -29.46
CA ALA A 148 10.91 -50.11 -29.56
C ALA A 148 11.21 -51.47 -28.91
N ASP A 149 10.26 -52.07 -28.18
CA ASP A 149 9.38 -53.14 -28.70
C ASP A 149 8.47 -53.78 -27.60
N GLN A 150 7.28 -54.22 -28.05
CA GLN A 150 6.46 -55.37 -27.63
C GLN A 150 5.60 -55.40 -26.33
N THR A 151 4.29 -55.38 -26.61
CA THR A 151 3.21 -56.33 -26.20
C THR A 151 2.52 -56.32 -24.82
N THR A 152 1.19 -56.37 -24.94
CA THR A 152 0.14 -56.95 -24.06
C THR A 152 -0.45 -56.15 -22.87
N SER A 153 -1.71 -55.81 -23.11
CA SER A 153 -2.86 -55.55 -22.24
C SER A 153 -2.81 -56.04 -20.79
N GLY A 154 -3.04 -55.13 -19.85
CA GLY A 154 -3.36 -55.43 -18.45
C GLY A 154 -3.74 -54.16 -17.66
N VAL A 155 -4.96 -54.14 -17.14
CA VAL A 155 -5.51 -53.10 -16.25
C VAL A 155 -4.65 -52.97 -14.99
N GLY A 156 -4.26 -51.75 -14.62
CA GLY A 156 -3.53 -51.49 -13.37
C GLY A 156 -3.46 -50.01 -13.02
N MET A 157 -3.93 -49.66 -11.81
CA MET A 157 -3.84 -48.33 -11.20
C MET A 157 -2.40 -47.79 -11.26
N THR A 158 -2.21 -46.58 -11.76
CA THR A 158 -0.96 -45.84 -11.59
C THR A 158 -1.14 -44.82 -10.47
N SER A 159 -0.46 -45.15 -9.39
CA SER A 159 -0.13 -44.34 -8.23
C SER A 159 0.17 -42.89 -8.58
N ILE A 160 -0.59 -41.98 -7.96
CA ILE A 160 -0.19 -40.60 -7.75
C ILE A 160 1.10 -40.66 -6.92
N GLU A 161 2.25 -40.45 -7.56
CA GLU A 161 3.48 -40.14 -6.86
C GLU A 161 3.21 -38.86 -6.06
N LYS A 162 3.02 -39.03 -4.76
CA LYS A 162 2.98 -37.92 -3.81
C LYS A 162 4.31 -37.21 -3.93
N GLU A 163 4.30 -36.00 -4.48
CA GLU A 163 5.36 -35.04 -4.21
C GLU A 163 5.58 -35.00 -2.68
N PRO A 164 6.83 -34.99 -2.20
CA PRO A 164 7.08 -34.98 -0.77
C PRO A 164 6.43 -33.73 -0.16
N GLU A 165 5.42 -33.93 0.67
CA GLU A 165 4.60 -32.92 1.37
C GLU A 165 5.41 -32.01 2.33
N GLU A 166 6.74 -32.04 2.29
CA GLU A 166 7.61 -31.30 3.20
C GLU A 166 8.05 -29.93 2.68
N ASP A 167 8.13 -29.70 1.36
CA ASP A 167 8.55 -28.40 0.79
C ASP A 167 7.42 -27.35 0.68
N ALA A 168 6.17 -27.73 1.00
CA ALA A 168 5.05 -26.79 1.07
C ALA A 168 4.99 -26.01 2.42
N LYS A 169 5.80 -26.39 3.40
CA LYS A 169 5.81 -25.79 4.74
C LYS A 169 6.69 -24.53 4.79
N SER A 170 6.17 -23.42 4.28
CA SER A 170 6.45 -22.01 4.68
C SER A 170 6.50 -20.99 3.54
N LYS A 171 5.81 -21.22 2.40
CA LYS A 171 5.51 -20.10 1.50
C LYS A 171 4.61 -19.10 2.24
N ARG A 172 5.23 -18.13 2.92
CA ARG A 172 4.54 -17.04 3.60
C ARG A 172 3.76 -16.27 2.54
N SER A 173 2.44 -16.37 2.58
CA SER A 173 1.58 -15.63 1.68
C SER A 173 1.77 -14.12 1.88
N ASN A 174 1.57 -13.37 0.80
CA ASN A 174 1.40 -11.93 0.90
C ASN A 174 0.16 -11.62 1.75
N PRO A 175 0.19 -10.55 2.57
CA PRO A 175 -1.02 -10.08 3.23
C PRO A 175 -2.05 -9.68 2.17
N ARG A 176 -3.33 -9.91 2.47
CA ARG A 176 -4.44 -9.46 1.62
C ARG A 176 -4.59 -7.95 1.77
N LYS A 177 -4.72 -7.26 0.65
CA LYS A 177 -4.73 -5.79 0.59
C LYS A 177 -6.07 -5.31 0.03
N HIS A 178 -6.74 -4.44 0.77
CA HIS A 178 -7.98 -3.77 0.36
C HIS A 178 -7.66 -2.31 0.07
N LEU A 179 -7.90 -1.87 -1.15
CA LEU A 179 -7.62 -0.50 -1.61
C LEU A 179 -8.91 0.30 -1.60
N LEU A 180 -8.96 1.36 -0.79
CA LEU A 180 -10.13 2.22 -0.67
C LEU A 180 -9.77 3.64 -1.08
N TYR A 181 -10.21 4.05 -2.26
CA TYR A 181 -10.09 5.44 -2.72
C TYR A 181 -11.32 6.22 -2.31
N ARG A 182 -11.10 7.30 -1.56
CA ARG A 182 -12.13 8.20 -1.04
C ARG A 182 -13.35 7.44 -0.48
N PRO A 183 -13.16 6.52 0.48
CA PRO A 183 -14.28 5.81 1.06
C PRO A 183 -15.12 6.77 1.91
N THR A 184 -16.42 6.58 1.87
CA THR A 184 -17.32 7.10 2.90
C THR A 184 -17.05 6.41 4.24
N PHE A 185 -17.47 7.03 5.35
CA PHE A 185 -17.41 6.39 6.67
C PHE A 185 -18.01 4.97 6.66
N ALA A 186 -19.19 4.80 6.07
CA ALA A 186 -19.88 3.51 6.02
C ALA A 186 -19.08 2.45 5.24
N GLN A 187 -18.45 2.82 4.12
CA GLN A 187 -17.58 1.92 3.37
C GLN A 187 -16.34 1.54 4.18
N LEU A 188 -15.67 2.51 4.80
CA LEU A 188 -14.50 2.23 5.62
C LEU A 188 -14.85 1.32 6.81
N ALA A 189 -15.91 1.63 7.55
CA ALA A 189 -16.38 0.83 8.67
C ALA A 189 -16.75 -0.62 8.25
N LEU A 190 -17.36 -0.78 7.08
CA LEU A 190 -17.67 -2.10 6.52
C LEU A 190 -16.40 -2.93 6.30
N TYR A 191 -15.40 -2.37 5.62
CA TYR A 191 -14.15 -3.08 5.36
C TYR A 191 -13.38 -3.41 6.64
N VAL A 192 -13.33 -2.48 7.61
CA VAL A 192 -12.73 -2.74 8.92
C VAL A 192 -13.46 -3.89 9.62
N ALA A 193 -14.79 -3.90 9.62
CA ALA A 193 -15.58 -4.99 10.22
C ALA A 193 -15.38 -6.34 9.50
N THR A 194 -15.31 -6.34 8.17
CA THR A 194 -15.04 -7.55 7.38
C THR A 194 -13.65 -8.10 7.66
N CYS A 195 -12.60 -7.28 7.61
CA CYS A 195 -11.24 -7.73 7.94
C CYS A 195 -11.14 -8.20 9.40
N PHE A 196 -11.78 -7.48 10.34
CA PHE A 196 -11.83 -7.89 11.74
C PHE A 196 -12.47 -9.28 11.90
N LYS A 197 -13.56 -9.57 11.19
CA LYS A 197 -14.19 -10.89 11.19
C LYS A 197 -13.23 -11.98 10.70
N ASP A 198 -12.49 -11.69 9.63
CA ASP A 198 -11.67 -12.69 8.92
C ASP A 198 -10.28 -12.93 9.53
N ILE A 199 -9.80 -12.04 10.42
CA ILE A 199 -8.53 -12.24 11.12
C ILE A 199 -8.60 -13.45 12.05
N THR A 200 -7.65 -14.37 11.90
CA THR A 200 -7.54 -15.57 12.75
C THR A 200 -6.58 -15.33 13.92
N GLU A 201 -6.40 -16.33 14.79
CA GLU A 201 -5.47 -16.26 15.91
C GLU A 201 -4.04 -15.94 15.44
N ASN A 202 -3.30 -15.19 16.25
CA ASN A 202 -1.93 -14.76 15.95
C ASN A 202 -1.77 -13.94 14.66
N ASN A 203 -2.84 -13.31 14.17
CA ASN A 203 -2.80 -12.41 13.02
C ASN A 203 -3.21 -10.98 13.39
N CYS A 204 -2.78 -10.02 12.58
CA CYS A 204 -2.96 -8.60 12.80
C CYS A 204 -3.63 -7.91 11.59
N LEU A 205 -4.45 -6.90 11.87
CA LEU A 205 -4.98 -5.94 10.90
C LEU A 205 -4.04 -4.76 10.76
N LEU A 206 -3.59 -4.42 9.56
CA LEU A 206 -3.02 -3.11 9.28
C LEU A 206 -4.08 -2.20 8.66
N ILE A 207 -4.19 -0.97 9.17
CA ILE A 207 -4.99 0.09 8.55
C ILE A 207 -4.06 1.27 8.30
N TYR A 208 -3.93 1.66 7.04
CA TYR A 208 -3.22 2.86 6.62
C TYR A 208 -4.24 3.86 6.10
N ILE A 209 -4.23 5.09 6.62
CA ILE A 209 -5.15 6.14 6.22
C ILE A 209 -4.39 7.41 5.86
N SER A 210 -4.46 7.80 4.59
CA SER A 210 -3.91 9.06 4.05
C SER A 210 -5.05 10.00 3.70
N ALA A 211 -5.31 11.02 4.52
CA ALA A 211 -6.44 11.90 4.32
C ALA A 211 -6.40 13.21 5.12
N ASP A 212 -7.19 14.19 4.67
CA ASP A 212 -7.41 15.44 5.38
C ASP A 212 -7.98 15.20 6.78
N GLY A 213 -7.49 15.94 7.76
CA GLY A 213 -7.98 15.90 9.11
C GLY A 213 -9.26 16.72 9.28
N SER A 214 -10.16 16.21 10.12
CA SER A 214 -11.37 16.92 10.55
C SER A 214 -11.15 17.33 12.01
N LYS A 215 -10.94 18.63 12.25
CA LYS A 215 -10.70 19.20 13.59
C LYS A 215 -11.99 19.76 14.16
N ARG A 216 -12.23 19.52 15.44
CA ARG A 216 -13.35 20.12 16.17
C ARG A 216 -12.82 20.88 17.37
N GLN A 217 -13.31 22.11 17.56
CA GLN A 217 -13.03 22.90 18.76
C GLN A 217 -13.86 22.31 19.90
N VAL A 218 -13.21 21.62 20.83
CA VAL A 218 -13.87 21.15 22.06
C VAL A 218 -14.16 22.37 22.93
N LYS A 219 -15.42 22.54 23.36
CA LYS A 219 -15.75 23.63 24.29
C LYS A 219 -15.13 23.32 25.66
N GLU A 220 -14.48 24.30 26.28
CA GLU A 220 -13.92 24.16 27.63
C GLU A 220 -15.02 23.69 28.60
N GLY A 221 -14.77 22.57 29.30
CA GLY A 221 -15.70 21.98 30.27
C GLY A 221 -16.47 20.74 29.80
N SER A 222 -16.31 20.29 28.55
CA SER A 222 -16.93 19.06 28.01
C SER A 222 -15.93 17.90 27.86
N PRO A 223 -15.61 17.14 28.92
CA PRO A 223 -14.55 16.10 28.90
C PRO A 223 -14.83 14.90 27.98
N ASN A 224 -15.98 14.84 27.30
CA ASN A 224 -16.40 13.73 26.43
C ASN A 224 -16.70 14.15 24.98
N GLU A 225 -16.27 15.34 24.54
CA GLU A 225 -16.46 15.77 23.16
C GLU A 225 -15.39 15.20 22.22
N TYR A 226 -15.82 14.78 21.03
CA TYR A 226 -14.92 14.32 19.98
C TYR A 226 -13.94 15.44 19.58
N VAL A 227 -12.64 15.16 19.70
CA VAL A 227 -11.54 16.04 19.24
C VAL A 227 -11.40 16.11 17.71
N GLY A 228 -12.32 15.47 16.99
CA GLY A 228 -12.26 15.28 15.56
C GLY A 228 -11.66 13.92 15.18
N GLY A 229 -11.11 13.83 13.97
CA GLY A 229 -10.57 12.61 13.41
C GLY A 229 -10.13 12.83 11.98
N ILE A 230 -10.39 11.84 11.12
CA ILE A 230 -10.00 11.86 9.71
C ILE A 230 -11.22 12.04 8.83
N ALA A 231 -11.15 12.97 7.86
CA ALA A 231 -12.24 13.16 6.93
C ALA A 231 -12.46 11.91 6.05
N THR A 232 -13.72 11.61 5.78
CA THR A 232 -14.17 10.57 4.85
C THR A 232 -14.95 11.21 3.70
N ALA A 233 -15.17 10.48 2.61
CA ALA A 233 -15.94 11.01 1.49
C ALA A 233 -17.43 11.20 1.84
N VAL A 234 -18.03 12.18 1.17
CA VAL A 234 -19.46 12.48 1.25
C VAL A 234 -20.15 11.89 0.01
N ASN A 235 -21.27 11.19 0.19
CA ASN A 235 -22.10 10.70 -0.91
C ASN A 235 -22.93 11.85 -1.50
N TYR A 236 -22.46 12.48 -2.57
CA TYR A 236 -23.17 13.55 -3.29
C TYR A 236 -24.44 13.07 -4.04
N THR A 237 -24.71 11.76 -4.09
CA THR A 237 -25.92 11.21 -4.72
C THR A 237 -27.21 11.58 -3.99
N ARG A 238 -27.13 12.01 -2.73
CA ARG A 238 -28.23 12.65 -2.01
C ARG A 238 -28.02 14.15 -2.07
N LYS A 239 -29.03 14.90 -2.52
CA LYS A 239 -29.04 16.38 -2.40
C LYS A 239 -28.60 16.74 -0.98
N ALA A 240 -27.58 17.58 -0.86
CA ALA A 240 -27.18 18.14 0.42
C ALA A 240 -28.43 18.78 1.05
N PRO A 241 -28.84 18.40 2.27
CA PRO A 241 -29.98 19.03 2.92
C PRO A 241 -29.72 20.52 3.01
N GLU A 242 -30.76 21.32 2.72
CA GLU A 242 -30.65 22.78 2.60
C GLU A 242 -30.17 23.48 3.88
N LYS A 243 -30.15 22.78 5.03
CA LYS A 243 -29.71 23.27 6.34
C LYS A 243 -29.07 22.16 7.20
N ILE A 244 -27.98 21.51 6.76
CA ILE A 244 -27.12 20.80 7.74
C ILE A 244 -26.16 21.81 8.36
N ASP A 245 -26.10 21.85 9.69
CA ASP A 245 -25.02 22.51 10.42
C ASP A 245 -23.65 21.91 10.02
N ALA A 246 -22.67 22.77 9.73
CA ALA A 246 -21.35 22.34 9.28
C ALA A 246 -20.66 21.43 10.31
N ASP A 247 -20.88 21.68 11.60
CA ASP A 247 -20.34 20.84 12.69
C ASP A 247 -20.98 19.43 12.67
N GLN A 248 -22.29 19.36 12.48
CA GLN A 248 -23.01 18.08 12.36
C GLN A 248 -22.58 17.29 11.11
N SER A 249 -22.37 17.97 9.98
CA SER A 249 -21.86 17.34 8.76
C SER A 249 -20.45 16.79 8.97
N ALA A 250 -19.59 17.54 9.65
CA ALA A 250 -18.24 17.09 9.97
C ALA A 250 -18.27 15.81 10.82
N LEU A 251 -19.12 15.74 11.85
CA LEU A 251 -19.27 14.55 12.70
C LEU A 251 -19.69 13.30 11.90
N ILE A 252 -20.63 13.44 10.95
CA ILE A 252 -21.12 12.31 10.14
C ILE A 252 -20.04 11.79 9.17
N HIS A 253 -19.22 12.70 8.66
CA HIS A 253 -18.24 12.41 7.62
C HIS A 253 -16.80 12.35 8.15
N THR A 254 -16.64 12.08 9.45
CA THR A 254 -15.34 11.89 10.10
C THR A 254 -15.23 10.47 10.62
N PHE A 255 -14.06 9.86 10.41
CA PHE A 255 -13.66 8.64 11.08
C PHE A 255 -12.91 9.00 12.35
N HIS A 256 -13.54 8.79 13.50
CA HIS A 256 -13.01 9.14 14.81
C HIS A 256 -12.19 7.99 15.39
N PRO A 257 -11.20 8.28 16.27
CA PRO A 257 -10.46 7.24 16.98
C PRO A 257 -11.39 6.24 17.69
N GLN A 258 -12.47 6.72 18.31
CA GLN A 258 -13.40 5.89 19.07
C GLN A 258 -14.15 4.86 18.20
N ASP A 259 -14.27 5.10 16.89
CA ASP A 259 -14.91 4.17 15.96
C ASP A 259 -14.10 2.88 15.77
N LEU A 260 -12.80 2.90 16.09
CA LEU A 260 -11.94 1.73 16.03
C LEU A 260 -12.01 0.86 17.29
N ILE A 261 -12.52 1.36 18.42
CA ILE A 261 -12.54 0.63 19.70
C ILE A 261 -13.14 -0.77 19.54
N PRO A 262 -14.28 -0.98 18.84
CA PRO A 262 -14.83 -2.31 18.72
C PRO A 262 -13.90 -3.34 18.06
N PHE A 263 -13.02 -2.86 17.18
CA PHE A 263 -12.14 -3.68 16.36
C PHE A 263 -10.77 -3.92 16.99
N THR A 264 -10.42 -3.22 18.08
CA THR A 264 -9.21 -3.49 18.87
C THR A 264 -9.33 -4.71 19.80
N ARG A 265 -10.35 -5.54 19.61
CA ARG A 265 -10.46 -6.89 20.20
C ARG A 265 -9.54 -7.92 19.54
N LYS A 266 -8.86 -7.53 18.46
CA LYS A 266 -7.81 -8.30 17.79
C LYS A 266 -6.59 -7.38 17.57
N PRO A 267 -5.37 -7.94 17.41
CA PRO A 267 -4.18 -7.14 17.17
C PRO A 267 -4.35 -6.21 15.96
N MET A 268 -3.96 -4.94 16.12
CA MET A 268 -4.12 -3.92 15.09
C MET A 268 -2.89 -3.00 15.02
N PHE A 269 -2.49 -2.69 13.80
CA PHE A 269 -1.48 -1.70 13.46
C PHE A 269 -2.14 -0.57 12.65
N LEU A 270 -2.23 0.62 13.22
CA LEU A 270 -2.80 1.80 12.59
C LEU A 270 -1.66 2.74 12.14
N ILE A 271 -1.79 3.26 10.92
CA ILE A 271 -0.93 4.32 10.39
C ILE A 271 -1.85 5.45 9.92
N VAL A 272 -1.73 6.62 10.55
CA VAL A 272 -2.55 7.80 10.28
C VAL A 272 -1.68 8.89 9.70
N ASP A 273 -1.86 9.13 8.40
CA ASP A 273 -1.22 10.20 7.64
C ASP A 273 -2.21 11.34 7.40
N SER A 274 -2.18 12.33 8.29
CA SER A 274 -3.14 13.42 8.34
C SER A 274 -2.61 14.62 9.12
N ASN A 275 -3.04 15.84 8.75
CA ASN A 275 -2.82 17.06 9.53
C ASN A 275 -3.59 17.09 10.88
N ASN A 276 -4.39 16.07 11.17
CA ASN A 276 -5.03 15.82 12.46
C ASN A 276 -4.72 14.40 13.01
N SER A 277 -3.58 13.82 12.63
CA SER A 277 -3.15 12.49 13.09
C SER A 277 -3.07 12.39 14.63
N THR A 278 -2.75 13.49 15.31
CA THR A 278 -2.66 13.58 16.78
C THR A 278 -3.97 13.31 17.51
N ALA A 279 -5.12 13.36 16.83
CA ALA A 279 -6.39 12.90 17.40
C ALA A 279 -6.35 11.44 17.86
N PHE A 280 -5.46 10.61 17.29
CA PHE A 280 -5.29 9.20 17.61
C PHE A 280 -4.25 8.93 18.70
N LYS A 281 -3.65 9.97 19.30
CA LYS A 281 -2.58 9.84 20.30
C LYS A 281 -3.08 9.18 21.59
N GLU A 282 -4.18 9.70 22.15
CA GLU A 282 -4.76 9.23 23.41
C GLU A 282 -5.85 8.18 23.12
N PHE A 283 -5.45 7.06 22.50
CA PHE A 283 -6.37 5.99 22.12
C PHE A 283 -6.69 5.07 23.31
N ASN A 284 -7.97 4.91 23.64
CA ASN A 284 -8.41 4.05 24.74
C ASN A 284 -8.26 2.55 24.41
N LYS A 285 -7.31 1.87 25.06
CA LYS A 285 -7.05 0.43 24.90
C LYS A 285 -7.90 -0.43 25.83
N VAL A 286 -9.16 -0.66 25.45
CA VAL A 286 -10.16 -1.31 26.32
C VAL A 286 -10.00 -2.84 26.40
N PHE A 287 -9.45 -3.49 25.37
CA PHE A 287 -9.48 -4.96 25.23
C PHE A 287 -8.14 -5.66 25.48
N ASN A 288 -7.12 -4.93 25.92
CA ASN A 288 -5.79 -5.49 26.23
C ASN A 288 -5.21 -6.35 25.09
N GLN A 289 -5.39 -5.89 23.85
CA GLN A 289 -4.80 -6.49 22.66
C GLN A 289 -3.70 -5.59 22.11
N PRO A 290 -2.69 -6.14 21.42
CA PRO A 290 -1.62 -5.34 20.84
C PRO A 290 -2.16 -4.28 19.88
N PHE A 291 -1.88 -3.01 20.18
CA PHE A 291 -2.24 -1.88 19.33
C PHE A 291 -1.04 -0.97 19.13
N VAL A 292 -0.67 -0.74 17.87
CA VAL A 292 0.35 0.25 17.48
C VAL A 292 -0.34 1.31 16.64
N CYS A 293 -0.05 2.59 16.91
CA CYS A 293 -0.50 3.70 16.07
C CYS A 293 0.69 4.59 15.70
N LEU A 294 1.02 4.63 14.40
CA LEU A 294 1.96 5.60 13.85
C LEU A 294 1.18 6.81 13.34
N MET A 295 1.56 8.00 13.79
CA MET A 295 0.93 9.26 13.42
C MET A 295 1.92 10.09 12.61
N SER A 296 1.50 10.65 11.48
CA SER A 296 2.32 11.58 10.71
C SER A 296 2.64 12.84 11.52
N PRO A 297 3.78 13.50 11.24
CA PRO A 297 4.01 14.86 11.71
C PRO A 297 2.85 15.78 11.28
N VAL A 298 2.46 16.68 12.17
CA VAL A 298 1.45 17.71 11.86
C VAL A 298 2.08 18.99 11.29
N GLU A 299 3.39 19.15 11.45
CA GLU A 299 4.17 20.29 10.98
C GLU A 299 5.50 19.77 10.39
N TYR A 300 5.94 20.43 9.32
CA TYR A 300 7.25 20.22 8.71
C TYR A 300 8.06 21.52 8.81
N PRO A 301 9.41 21.45 8.83
CA PRO A 301 10.25 22.63 8.67
C PRO A 301 9.86 23.44 7.44
N THR A 302 9.86 24.77 7.55
CA THR A 302 9.44 25.69 6.47
C THR A 302 10.28 25.58 5.19
N SER A 303 11.49 25.02 5.28
CA SER A 303 12.35 24.72 4.13
C SER A 303 11.84 23.56 3.28
N ILE A 304 11.02 22.67 3.86
CA ILE A 304 10.44 21.52 3.15
C ILE A 304 9.16 21.99 2.43
N LYS A 305 9.16 21.84 1.11
CA LYS A 305 7.99 22.16 0.27
C LYS A 305 6.83 21.22 0.60
N ASP A 306 5.61 21.72 0.53
CA ASP A 306 4.42 20.87 0.60
C ASP A 306 4.37 19.94 -0.61
N THR A 307 4.41 18.63 -0.36
CA THR A 307 4.36 17.59 -1.37
C THR A 307 3.07 16.80 -1.37
N THR A 308 2.03 17.22 -0.63
CA THR A 308 0.77 16.48 -0.48
C THR A 308 0.20 15.99 -1.82
N GLN A 309 0.31 16.81 -2.88
CA GLN A 309 -0.12 16.43 -4.25
C GLN A 309 0.66 15.25 -4.83
N ILE A 310 1.96 15.12 -4.54
CA ILE A 310 2.86 14.06 -5.04
C ILE A 310 3.13 12.97 -3.98
N GLY A 311 2.26 12.87 -2.97
CA GLY A 311 2.40 11.93 -1.86
C GLY A 311 3.07 12.54 -0.64
N SER A 312 2.68 12.10 0.55
CA SER A 312 3.22 12.63 1.79
C SER A 312 4.67 12.23 2.01
N LEU A 313 5.41 13.10 2.69
CA LEU A 313 6.78 12.81 3.11
C LEU A 313 6.80 11.67 4.13
N PHE A 314 5.80 11.58 5.00
CA PHE A 314 5.68 10.51 5.98
C PHE A 314 5.59 9.13 5.31
N SER A 315 4.72 9.00 4.31
CA SER A 315 4.56 7.76 3.54
C SER A 315 5.79 7.45 2.69
N LEU A 316 6.49 8.48 2.18
CA LEU A 316 7.76 8.29 1.50
C LEU A 316 8.83 7.72 2.43
N PHE A 317 8.93 8.20 3.68
CA PHE A 317 9.84 7.63 4.68
C PHE A 317 9.48 6.19 5.04
N LEU A 318 8.20 5.87 5.23
CA LEU A 318 7.76 4.50 5.51
C LEU A 318 8.03 3.54 4.34
N HIS A 319 8.08 4.06 3.12
CA HIS A 319 8.28 3.25 1.92
C HIS A 319 9.74 3.09 1.51
N CYS A 320 10.50 4.19 1.50
CA CYS A 320 11.89 4.21 1.07
C CYS A 320 12.62 5.37 1.76
N PRO A 321 13.21 5.12 2.96
CA PRO A 321 13.90 6.16 3.72
C PRO A 321 15.03 6.84 2.94
N VAL A 322 15.80 6.10 2.14
CA VAL A 322 16.89 6.68 1.32
C VAL A 322 16.36 7.72 0.33
N LYS A 323 15.24 7.40 -0.34
CA LYS A 323 14.57 8.30 -1.29
C LYS A 323 14.03 9.53 -0.56
N ALA A 324 13.47 9.34 0.65
CA ALA A 324 13.01 10.45 1.48
C ALA A 324 14.17 11.38 1.90
N PHE A 325 15.32 10.84 2.33
CA PHE A 325 16.50 11.62 2.67
C PHE A 325 17.05 12.40 1.48
N ALA A 326 17.16 11.77 0.31
CA ALA A 326 17.57 12.44 -0.91
C ALA A 326 16.62 13.59 -1.26
N PHE A 327 15.31 13.35 -1.16
CA PHE A 327 14.28 14.34 -1.44
C PHE A 327 14.36 15.56 -0.52
N ILE A 328 14.41 15.38 0.81
CA ILE A 328 14.46 16.51 1.76
C ILE A 328 15.79 17.27 1.72
N SER A 329 16.85 16.63 1.20
CA SER A 329 18.18 17.22 1.05
C SER A 329 18.37 17.88 -0.32
N ASP A 330 17.32 17.92 -1.15
CA ASP A 330 17.35 18.43 -2.54
C ASP A 330 18.45 17.76 -3.40
N LEU A 331 18.74 16.49 -3.12
CA LEU A 331 19.74 15.72 -3.85
C LEU A 331 19.10 15.13 -5.10
N THR A 332 19.18 15.85 -6.21
CA THR A 332 18.66 15.39 -7.50
C THR A 332 19.60 14.45 -8.24
N GLN A 333 20.90 14.53 -7.96
CA GLN A 333 21.94 13.71 -8.58
C GLN A 333 22.87 13.11 -7.52
N ILE A 334 23.09 11.81 -7.57
CA ILE A 334 23.90 11.07 -6.57
C ILE A 334 24.75 10.03 -7.32
N GLN A 335 26.00 9.82 -6.90
CA GLN A 335 26.82 8.71 -7.40
C GLN A 335 26.18 7.37 -7.04
N LYS A 336 26.19 6.42 -8.00
CA LYS A 336 25.53 5.12 -7.83
C LYS A 336 26.08 4.36 -6.63
N GLU A 337 27.38 4.39 -6.41
CA GLU A 337 28.06 3.72 -5.29
C GLU A 337 27.64 4.30 -3.93
N VAL A 338 27.46 5.63 -3.86
CA VAL A 338 26.98 6.33 -2.66
C VAL A 338 25.52 5.97 -2.38
N TRP A 339 24.70 5.86 -3.42
CA TRP A 339 23.30 5.44 -3.32
C TRP A 339 23.19 4.01 -2.78
N GLU A 340 23.92 3.06 -3.37
CA GLU A 340 23.95 1.65 -2.94
C GLU A 340 24.46 1.49 -1.50
N THR A 341 25.49 2.26 -1.13
CA THR A 341 25.98 2.33 0.26
C THR A 341 24.91 2.87 1.22
N SER A 342 24.14 3.88 0.80
CA SER A 342 23.09 4.49 1.61
C SER A 342 21.93 3.51 1.84
N ILE A 343 21.53 2.74 0.82
CA ILE A 343 20.57 1.64 0.95
C ILE A 343 21.05 0.64 2.00
N THR A 344 22.31 0.19 1.89
CA THR A 344 22.87 -0.79 2.81
C THR A 344 22.88 -0.28 4.26
N LYS A 345 23.19 1.01 4.47
CA LYS A 345 23.15 1.64 5.80
C LYS A 345 21.74 1.74 6.37
N ILE A 346 20.74 2.08 5.55
CA ILE A 346 19.33 2.10 6.00
C ILE A 346 18.90 0.69 6.42
N GLU A 347 19.25 -0.34 5.67
CA GLU A 347 18.92 -1.73 6.03
C GLU A 347 19.58 -2.16 7.36
N GLN A 348 20.83 -1.74 7.60
CA GLN A 348 21.51 -1.96 8.88
C GLN A 348 20.81 -1.24 10.04
N ILE A 349 20.34 -0.01 9.82
CA ILE A 349 19.58 0.75 10.82
C ILE A 349 18.25 0.06 11.12
N GLU A 350 17.52 -0.39 10.10
CA GLU A 350 16.26 -1.12 10.25
C GLU A 350 16.45 -2.43 11.02
N GLN A 351 17.52 -3.19 10.71
CA GLN A 351 17.86 -4.40 11.46
C GLN A 351 18.19 -4.08 12.92
N PHE A 352 18.99 -3.04 13.16
CA PHE A 352 19.33 -2.61 14.52
C PHE A 352 18.08 -2.20 15.33
N ILE A 353 17.16 -1.45 14.73
CA ILE A 353 15.88 -1.08 15.35
C ILE A 353 15.05 -2.34 15.63
N SER A 354 15.00 -3.30 14.70
CA SER A 354 14.29 -4.56 14.90
C SER A 354 14.86 -5.35 16.08
N ASP A 355 16.20 -5.46 16.17
CA ASP A 355 16.85 -6.16 17.28
C ASP A 355 16.59 -5.47 18.62
N LEU A 356 16.56 -4.12 18.67
CA LEU A 356 16.18 -3.37 19.87
C LEU A 356 14.72 -3.62 20.27
N ILE A 357 13.79 -3.66 19.31
CA ILE A 357 12.37 -3.96 19.55
C ILE A 357 12.19 -5.39 20.09
N GLU A 358 12.93 -6.36 19.55
CA GLU A 358 12.88 -7.75 20.01
C GLU A 358 13.44 -7.92 21.44
N GLN A 359 14.46 -7.14 21.80
CA GLN A 359 15.07 -7.17 23.13
C GLN A 359 14.24 -6.47 24.20
N ASP A 360 13.42 -5.48 23.83
CA ASP A 360 12.61 -4.72 24.77
C ASP A 360 11.36 -5.50 25.24
N GLN A 361 11.51 -6.24 26.34
CA GLN A 361 10.42 -6.94 27.03
C GLN A 361 9.31 -6.00 27.55
N THR A 362 9.57 -4.69 27.64
CA THR A 362 8.59 -3.69 28.08
C THR A 362 7.74 -3.15 26.93
N LEU A 363 8.25 -3.17 25.69
CA LEU A 363 7.53 -2.67 24.53
C LEU A 363 6.25 -3.47 24.31
N GLY A 364 6.31 -4.80 24.37
CA GLY A 364 5.14 -5.67 24.30
C GLY A 364 4.08 -5.34 25.36
N LYS A 365 4.51 -4.99 26.59
CA LYS A 365 3.61 -4.57 27.67
C LYS A 365 3.02 -3.18 27.42
N LYS A 366 3.81 -2.22 26.90
CA LYS A 366 3.36 -0.86 26.53
C LYS A 366 2.44 -0.83 25.31
N LEU A 367 2.49 -1.84 24.43
CA LEU A 367 1.52 -1.99 23.34
C LEU A 367 0.18 -2.51 23.84
N LEU A 368 0.16 -3.16 25.01
CA LEU A 368 -1.02 -3.74 25.65
C LEU A 368 -1.68 -2.80 26.68
N THR A 369 -0.89 -2.00 27.40
CA THR A 369 -1.36 -0.91 28.30
C THR A 369 -1.57 0.39 27.54
#